data_AF-A0A365KK47-F1
#
_entry.id   AF-A0A365KK47-F1
#
_cell.length_a   1.000
_cell.length_b   1.000
_cell.length_c   1.000
_cell.angle_alpha   90.00
_cell.angle_beta   90.00
_cell.angle_gamma   90.00
#
_symmetry.space_group_name_H-M   'P 1'
#
loop_
_entity.id
_entity.type
_entity.pdbx_description
1 polymer ?
#
loop_
_entity_poly.entity_id
_entity_poly.type
_entity_poly.pdbx_seq_one_letter_code
_entity_poly.pdbx_strand_id
1 'polypeptide(L)'
;MIWPRKKGNFKFVDRMNSPLVEIKNSDDVEREFYIYSENFISAANILVNHVLNTNENSKKDFWLFSITYLYRQSLELILKSIAFKYITIQNDREKFIGRVRHNLKDAYDEINVLVQAEDIKLKKSEREWLATFLSDISEYDEQSDMFRYPFSFKMTAFFQQQTHINLKVLGTNMNTAYKMLNIISHRSEEVDCTDLIKFEPSFLVSTGSYHEQSVIWKNFKNNFYPYIQGYMESGDFLHEIIKVNRNDSLFLPMCYMYRNGVELALKRILVEDCQFDYKTAANKMKNKKHSIEGLWNVIKDHIILRSDVPDDNSTIIDVELYIKQLHNLDITSDKFRYPINKFLKFHFDKKVRFDVTNVSLCFNELFAFLDAVDSMLSHQNEILEEMEWEARREMESDYEHY
;
A
#
# COMPACT_ATOMS: atom_id res chain seq x y z
N MET A 1 -18.91 2.51 -19.42
CA MET A 1 -17.70 1.68 -19.34
C MET A 1 -16.61 2.55 -18.74
N ILE A 2 -15.94 2.11 -17.67
CA ILE A 2 -14.80 2.81 -17.10
C ILE A 2 -13.60 2.49 -18.01
N TRP A 3 -13.04 3.50 -18.68
CA TRP A 3 -11.93 3.34 -19.64
C TRP A 3 -11.13 4.63 -19.73
N PRO A 4 -9.80 4.59 -20.02
CA PRO A 4 -8.98 5.78 -20.18
C PRO A 4 -9.59 6.80 -21.13
N ARG A 5 -9.73 8.05 -20.66
CA ARG A 5 -10.30 9.15 -21.43
C ARG A 5 -9.21 9.83 -22.24
N LYS A 6 -9.59 10.29 -23.43
CA LYS A 6 -8.77 11.21 -24.22
C LYS A 6 -8.45 12.46 -23.40
N LYS A 7 -7.16 12.76 -23.24
CA LYS A 7 -6.67 13.88 -22.40
C LYS A 7 -7.07 13.80 -20.92
N GLY A 8 -7.26 12.60 -20.36
CA GLY A 8 -7.49 12.44 -18.93
C GLY A 8 -6.39 13.10 -18.09
N ASN A 9 -6.77 13.70 -16.96
CA ASN A 9 -5.84 14.50 -16.16
C ASN A 9 -6.14 14.37 -14.66
N PHE A 10 -5.19 13.82 -13.90
CA PHE A 10 -5.32 13.64 -12.44
C PHE A 10 -5.53 14.96 -11.68
N LYS A 11 -5.04 16.07 -12.22
CA LYS A 11 -5.14 17.42 -11.63
C LYS A 11 -6.30 18.24 -12.21
N PHE A 12 -7.13 17.65 -13.06
CA PHE A 12 -8.36 18.32 -13.50
C PHE A 12 -9.27 18.55 -12.30
N VAL A 13 -9.85 19.75 -12.22
CA VAL A 13 -10.76 20.15 -11.15
C VAL A 13 -12.07 20.58 -11.81
N ASP A 14 -13.13 19.80 -11.60
CA ASP A 14 -14.46 20.21 -12.00
C ASP A 14 -14.98 21.28 -11.03
N ARG A 15 -15.58 22.34 -11.58
CA ARG A 15 -16.12 23.46 -10.80
C ARG A 15 -17.52 23.19 -10.25
N MET A 16 -18.13 22.05 -10.59
CA MET A 16 -19.50 21.69 -10.21
C MET A 16 -19.52 20.62 -9.11
N ASN A 17 -19.75 21.01 -7.85
CA ASN A 17 -20.10 20.17 -6.68
C ASN A 17 -19.22 18.95 -6.32
N SER A 18 -18.03 18.78 -6.92
CA SER A 18 -17.12 17.69 -6.58
C SER A 18 -16.46 17.88 -5.20
N PRO A 19 -16.20 16.82 -4.39
CA PRO A 19 -15.29 16.91 -3.25
C PRO A 19 -13.93 17.47 -3.69
N LEU A 20 -13.59 18.66 -3.19
CA LEU A 20 -12.30 19.31 -3.42
C LEU A 20 -11.46 19.20 -2.16
N VAL A 21 -10.25 18.66 -2.31
CA VAL A 21 -9.26 18.59 -1.22
C VAL A 21 -8.12 19.54 -1.54
N GLU A 22 -7.65 20.25 -0.53
CA GLU A 22 -6.52 21.14 -0.62
C GLU A 22 -5.39 20.64 0.27
N ILE A 23 -4.20 20.51 -0.31
CA ILE A 23 -3.02 19.97 0.38
C ILE A 23 -1.92 21.01 0.33
N LYS A 24 -1.38 21.31 1.50
CA LYS A 24 -0.16 22.06 1.69
C LYS A 24 0.48 21.58 2.99
N ASN A 25 1.71 21.08 2.93
CA ASN A 25 2.46 20.82 4.14
C ASN A 25 2.84 22.16 4.80
N SER A 26 2.74 22.24 6.11
CA SER A 26 3.34 23.31 6.90
C SER A 26 4.87 23.20 6.88
N ASP A 27 5.55 24.21 7.44
CA ASP A 27 7.02 24.18 7.59
C ASP A 27 7.48 23.39 8.83
N ASP A 28 6.55 22.74 9.54
CA ASP A 28 6.80 21.97 10.76
C ASP A 28 6.78 20.46 10.47
N VAL A 29 7.97 19.90 10.25
CA VAL A 29 8.12 18.48 9.86
C VAL A 29 7.59 17.52 10.93
N GLU A 30 7.74 17.85 12.22
CA GLU A 30 7.21 17.00 13.31
C GLU A 30 5.69 16.95 13.22
N ARG A 31 5.06 18.12 13.18
CA ARG A 31 3.60 18.22 13.07
C ARG A 31 3.06 17.55 11.81
N GLU A 32 3.74 17.66 10.68
CA GLU A 32 3.31 17.01 9.45
C GLU A 32 3.36 15.48 9.54
N PHE A 33 4.39 14.91 10.18
CA PHE A 33 4.43 13.47 10.44
C PHE A 33 3.26 13.02 11.31
N TYR A 34 2.92 13.80 12.34
CA TYR A 34 1.76 13.54 13.20
C TYR A 34 0.43 13.58 12.42
N ILE A 35 0.19 14.63 11.63
CA ILE A 35 -1.04 14.75 10.85
C ILE A 35 -1.18 13.58 9.87
N TYR A 36 -0.08 13.21 9.20
CA TYR A 36 -0.09 12.04 8.33
C TYR A 36 -0.37 10.76 9.14
N SER A 37 0.21 10.59 10.33
CA SER A 37 -0.07 9.40 11.14
C SER A 37 -1.55 9.29 11.51
N GLU A 38 -2.20 10.41 11.83
CA GLU A 38 -3.64 10.48 12.11
C GLU A 38 -4.50 10.12 10.90
N ASN A 39 -4.13 10.63 9.72
CA ASN A 39 -4.81 10.32 8.47
C ASN A 39 -4.79 8.80 8.18
N PHE A 40 -3.62 8.18 8.35
CA PHE A 40 -3.43 6.74 8.08
C PHE A 40 -4.12 5.84 9.11
N ILE A 41 -4.05 6.15 10.41
CA ILE A 41 -4.76 5.37 11.45
C ILE A 41 -6.28 5.50 11.29
N SER A 42 -6.78 6.68 10.92
CA SER A 42 -8.20 6.92 10.67
C SER A 42 -8.71 6.07 9.50
N ALA A 43 -7.97 6.06 8.38
CA ALA A 43 -8.30 5.21 7.24
C ALA A 43 -8.30 3.72 7.60
N ALA A 44 -7.28 3.25 8.33
CA ALA A 44 -7.21 1.86 8.78
C ALA A 44 -8.39 1.45 9.65
N ASN A 45 -8.80 2.33 10.58
CA ASN A 45 -9.95 2.12 11.46
C ASN A 45 -11.28 2.03 10.68
N ILE A 46 -11.46 2.90 9.69
CA ILE A 46 -12.64 2.89 8.83
C ILE A 46 -12.73 1.58 8.06
N LEU A 47 -11.63 1.14 7.44
CA LEU A 47 -11.60 -0.11 6.67
C LEU A 47 -11.78 -1.34 7.56
N VAL A 48 -11.08 -1.44 8.70
CA VAL A 48 -11.23 -2.61 9.59
C VAL A 48 -12.66 -2.72 10.12
N ASN A 49 -13.29 -1.59 10.46
CA ASN A 49 -14.67 -1.58 10.93
C ASN A 49 -15.63 -1.99 9.81
N HIS A 50 -15.40 -1.56 8.57
CA HIS A 50 -16.22 -2.01 7.44
C HIS A 50 -16.13 -3.52 7.24
N VAL A 51 -14.92 -4.07 7.18
CA VAL A 51 -14.74 -5.51 6.91
C VAL A 51 -15.21 -6.41 8.05
N LEU A 52 -15.14 -5.94 9.30
CA LEU A 52 -15.70 -6.68 10.45
C LEU A 52 -17.23 -6.72 10.45
N ASN A 53 -17.89 -5.76 9.79
CA ASN A 53 -19.34 -5.66 9.70
C ASN A 53 -19.93 -6.21 8.39
N THR A 54 -19.09 -6.62 7.42
CA THR A 54 -19.57 -7.28 6.19
C THR A 54 -19.59 -8.81 6.34
N ASN A 55 -20.47 -9.44 5.56
CA ASN A 55 -20.53 -10.89 5.38
C ASN A 55 -19.67 -11.39 4.20
N GLU A 56 -19.00 -10.48 3.48
CA GLU A 56 -18.14 -10.79 2.34
C GLU A 56 -16.75 -11.24 2.81
N ASN A 57 -16.49 -12.55 2.80
CA ASN A 57 -15.19 -13.09 3.19
C ASN A 57 -14.05 -12.61 2.28
N SER A 58 -14.30 -12.41 0.98
CA SER A 58 -13.31 -11.87 0.05
C SER A 58 -12.79 -10.49 0.50
N LYS A 59 -13.65 -9.61 1.01
CA LYS A 59 -13.23 -8.31 1.54
C LYS A 59 -12.34 -8.48 2.77
N LYS A 60 -12.68 -9.39 3.69
CA LYS A 60 -11.84 -9.69 4.86
C LYS A 60 -10.46 -10.22 4.44
N ASP A 61 -10.44 -11.11 3.46
CA ASP A 61 -9.21 -11.75 2.96
C ASP A 61 -8.32 -10.77 2.19
N PHE A 62 -8.90 -9.98 1.29
CA PHE A 62 -8.16 -9.08 0.40
C PHE A 62 -7.80 -7.75 1.07
N TRP A 63 -8.74 -7.13 1.80
CA TRP A 63 -8.49 -5.81 2.39
C TRP A 63 -7.53 -5.90 3.58
N LEU A 64 -7.28 -7.09 4.14
CA LEU A 64 -6.25 -7.33 5.15
C LEU A 64 -4.91 -6.67 4.76
N PHE A 65 -4.49 -6.78 3.49
CA PHE A 65 -3.22 -6.23 3.02
C PHE A 65 -3.18 -4.71 3.15
N SER A 66 -4.22 -4.04 2.65
CA SER A 66 -4.36 -2.59 2.73
C SER A 66 -4.51 -2.07 4.16
N ILE A 67 -5.34 -2.73 4.98
CA ILE A 67 -5.60 -2.39 6.39
C ILE A 67 -4.32 -2.48 7.20
N THR A 68 -3.61 -3.61 7.09
CA THR A 68 -2.38 -3.86 7.83
C THR A 68 -1.30 -2.85 7.46
N TYR A 69 -1.16 -2.56 6.15
CA TYR A 69 -0.26 -1.54 5.69
C TYR A 69 -0.61 -0.14 6.25
N LEU A 70 -1.88 0.28 6.23
CA LEU A 70 -2.27 1.60 6.73
C LEU A 70 -1.99 1.76 8.22
N TYR A 71 -2.29 0.73 9.02
CA TYR A 71 -1.92 0.69 10.44
C TYR A 71 -0.41 0.81 10.62
N ARG A 72 0.37 -0.02 9.92
CA ARG A 72 1.83 -0.01 10.03
C ARG A 72 2.41 1.35 9.67
N GLN A 73 1.94 1.94 8.57
CA GLN A 73 2.36 3.27 8.12
C GLN A 73 2.03 4.34 9.18
N SER A 74 0.87 4.27 9.84
CA SER A 74 0.53 5.20 10.91
C SER A 74 1.50 5.12 12.10
N LEU A 75 1.93 3.91 12.49
CA LEU A 75 2.92 3.71 13.55
C LEU A 75 4.30 4.24 13.14
N GLU A 76 4.73 3.98 11.90
CA GLU A 76 5.99 4.52 11.38
C GLU A 76 6.01 6.06 11.42
N LEU A 77 4.91 6.69 11.01
CA LEU A 77 4.79 8.15 10.95
C LEU A 77 4.76 8.78 12.35
N ILE A 78 4.02 8.23 13.31
CA ILE A 78 3.99 8.78 14.67
C ILE A 78 5.34 8.59 15.39
N LEU A 79 6.05 7.47 15.15
CA LEU A 79 7.41 7.29 15.66
C LEU A 79 8.34 8.37 15.09
N LYS A 80 8.29 8.64 13.78
CA LYS A 80 9.07 9.71 13.14
C LYS A 80 8.72 11.09 13.69
N SER A 81 7.44 11.35 13.96
CA SER A 81 6.97 12.56 14.64
C SER A 81 7.63 12.71 16.02
N ILE A 82 7.52 11.68 16.87
CA ILE A 82 8.10 11.70 18.22
C ILE A 82 9.61 11.93 18.15
N ALA A 83 10.34 11.21 17.30
CA ALA A 83 11.77 11.41 17.15
C ALA A 83 12.11 12.86 16.76
N PHE A 84 11.34 13.46 15.84
CA PHE A 84 11.61 14.81 15.33
C PHE A 84 11.25 15.94 16.31
N LYS A 85 10.50 15.63 17.36
CA LYS A 85 10.33 16.49 18.53
C LYS A 85 11.65 16.71 19.27
N TYR A 86 12.48 15.67 19.38
CA TYR A 86 13.74 15.70 20.12
C TYR A 86 14.97 15.95 19.22
N ILE A 87 14.96 15.43 17.99
CA ILE A 87 16.02 15.66 17.02
C ILE A 87 15.72 16.95 16.26
N THR A 88 16.39 18.05 16.63
CA THR A 88 16.16 19.38 16.03
C THR A 88 17.15 19.72 14.92
N ILE A 89 18.33 19.10 14.90
CA ILE A 89 19.38 19.33 13.91
C ILE A 89 19.06 18.58 12.61
N GLN A 90 19.04 19.29 11.49
CA GLN A 90 18.67 18.75 10.17
C GLN A 90 19.50 17.52 9.77
N ASN A 91 20.83 17.59 9.89
CA ASN A 91 21.72 16.48 9.54
C ASN A 91 21.44 15.22 10.38
N ASP A 92 21.05 15.39 11.65
CA ASP A 92 20.75 14.26 12.52
C ASP A 92 19.36 13.67 12.23
N ARG A 93 18.40 14.50 11.79
CA ARG A 93 17.11 14.03 11.23
C ARG A 93 17.31 13.17 9.98
N GLU A 94 18.19 13.58 9.06
CA GLU A 94 18.53 12.79 7.87
C GLU A 94 19.20 11.46 8.23
N LYS A 95 20.15 11.48 9.17
CA LYS A 95 20.78 10.25 9.69
C LYS A 95 19.76 9.33 10.36
N PHE A 96 18.85 9.86 11.17
CA PHE A 96 17.78 9.11 11.80
C PHE A 96 16.93 8.40 10.75
N ILE A 97 16.38 9.12 9.77
CA ILE A 97 15.60 8.53 8.67
C ILE A 97 16.40 7.45 7.94
N GLY A 98 17.69 7.71 7.67
CA GLY A 98 18.57 6.77 6.98
C GLY A 98 18.87 5.49 7.78
N ARG A 99 18.95 5.59 9.11
CA ARG A 99 19.22 4.49 10.03
C ARG A 99 17.99 3.62 10.24
N VAL A 100 16.88 4.21 10.69
CA VAL A 100 15.67 3.46 11.06
C VAL A 100 14.85 3.04 9.84
N ARG A 101 14.90 3.83 8.75
CA ARG A 101 14.14 3.62 7.52
C ARG A 101 12.65 3.39 7.76
N HIS A 102 12.22 2.12 7.72
CA HIS A 102 10.86 1.64 7.91
C HIS A 102 10.72 0.73 9.14
N ASN A 103 11.81 0.40 9.83
CA ASN A 103 11.81 -0.52 10.95
C ASN A 103 11.23 0.17 12.20
N LEU A 104 10.10 -0.35 12.72
CA LEU A 104 9.39 0.25 13.84
C LEU A 104 10.13 0.04 15.16
N LYS A 105 10.77 -1.13 15.32
CA LYS A 105 11.60 -1.44 16.48
C LYS A 105 12.80 -0.49 16.56
N ASP A 106 13.54 -0.34 15.47
CA ASP A 106 14.71 0.54 15.42
C ASP A 106 14.31 1.99 15.71
N ALA A 107 13.20 2.46 15.12
CA ALA A 107 12.68 3.80 15.41
C ALA A 107 12.31 3.98 16.88
N TYR A 108 11.65 2.98 17.50
CA TYR A 108 11.28 3.04 18.91
C TYR A 108 12.49 2.95 19.85
N ASP A 109 13.48 2.11 19.53
CA ASP A 109 14.72 2.00 20.30
C ASP A 109 15.49 3.34 20.30
N GLU A 110 15.55 4.04 19.17
CA GLU A 110 16.13 5.38 19.12
C GLU A 110 15.33 6.40 19.95
N ILE A 111 14.00 6.36 19.87
CA ILE A 111 13.12 7.23 20.68
C ILE A 111 13.34 6.99 22.18
N ASN A 112 13.47 5.73 22.62
CA ASN A 112 13.69 5.39 24.03
C ASN A 112 15.00 5.96 24.60
N VAL A 113 15.99 6.24 23.75
CA VAL A 113 17.23 6.91 24.15
C VAL A 113 17.07 8.42 24.22
N LEU A 114 16.14 8.99 23.43
CA LEU A 114 15.92 10.43 23.30
C LEU A 114 14.94 10.99 24.34
N VAL A 115 13.88 10.25 24.67
CA VAL A 115 12.81 10.70 25.56
C VAL A 115 13.26 10.59 27.02
N GLN A 116 13.09 11.68 27.79
CA GLN A 116 13.41 11.67 29.22
C GLN A 116 12.45 10.77 30.00
N ALA A 117 12.91 10.12 31.07
CA ALA A 117 12.10 9.18 31.83
C ALA A 117 10.84 9.83 32.43
N GLU A 118 10.94 11.12 32.76
CA GLU A 118 9.88 11.96 33.31
C GLU A 118 8.78 12.29 32.28
N ASP A 119 9.11 12.24 30.98
CA ASP A 119 8.18 12.52 29.88
C ASP A 119 7.29 11.30 29.55
N ILE A 120 7.73 10.09 29.92
CA ILE A 120 7.00 8.87 29.59
C ILE A 120 5.91 8.60 30.62
N LYS A 121 4.71 9.12 30.35
CA LYS A 121 3.51 8.91 31.16
C LYS A 121 2.93 7.49 31.15
N LEU A 122 3.54 6.56 30.41
CA LEU A 122 3.12 5.16 30.36
C LEU A 122 3.55 4.37 31.60
N LYS A 123 2.74 3.39 32.01
CA LYS A 123 3.13 2.39 33.01
C LYS A 123 4.25 1.50 32.47
N LYS A 124 5.00 0.84 33.38
CA LYS A 124 6.07 -0.09 32.99
C LYS A 124 5.56 -1.21 32.07
N SER A 125 4.43 -1.84 32.41
CA SER A 125 3.80 -2.89 31.60
C SER A 125 3.39 -2.40 30.20
N GLU A 126 2.93 -1.16 30.07
CA GLU A 126 2.56 -0.56 28.79
C GLU A 126 3.79 -0.30 27.91
N ARG A 127 4.90 0.16 28.50
CA ARG A 127 6.18 0.30 27.78
C ARG A 127 6.72 -1.04 27.30
N GLU A 128 6.67 -2.06 28.16
CA GLU A 128 7.11 -3.43 27.83
C GLU A 128 6.24 -4.05 26.73
N TRP A 129 4.92 -3.86 26.82
CA TRP A 129 3.97 -4.30 25.79
C TRP A 129 4.25 -3.62 24.45
N LEU A 130 4.42 -2.28 24.44
CA LEU A 130 4.68 -1.53 23.21
C LEU A 130 6.01 -1.95 22.57
N ALA A 131 7.07 -2.08 23.37
CA ALA A 131 8.37 -2.54 22.89
C ALA A 131 8.28 -3.92 22.23
N THR A 132 7.59 -4.85 22.90
CA THR A 132 7.39 -6.22 22.41
C THR A 132 6.59 -6.22 21.12
N PHE A 133 5.50 -5.46 21.05
CA PHE A 133 4.63 -5.42 19.88
C PHE A 133 5.34 -4.82 18.66
N LEU A 134 6.08 -3.72 18.82
CA LEU A 134 6.83 -3.12 17.70
C LEU A 134 7.99 -4.01 17.23
N SER A 135 8.59 -4.78 18.14
CA SER A 135 9.56 -5.83 17.79
C SER A 135 8.90 -6.93 16.96
N ASP A 136 7.75 -7.46 17.41
CA ASP A 136 7.01 -8.51 16.73
C ASP A 136 6.60 -8.10 15.32
N ILE A 137 6.06 -6.89 15.12
CA ILE A 137 5.76 -6.37 13.78
C ILE A 137 7.04 -6.34 12.91
N SER A 138 8.17 -5.91 13.47
CA SER A 138 9.43 -5.77 12.73
C SER A 138 10.07 -7.12 12.39
N GLU A 139 9.82 -8.17 13.17
CA GLU A 139 10.23 -9.54 12.84
C GLU A 139 9.48 -10.09 11.62
N TYR A 140 8.21 -9.74 11.46
CA TYR A 140 7.41 -10.12 10.29
C TYR A 140 7.68 -9.22 9.08
N ASP A 141 7.68 -7.90 9.26
CA ASP A 141 7.60 -6.94 8.17
C ASP A 141 8.56 -5.75 8.34
N GLU A 142 9.83 -6.01 8.62
CA GLU A 142 10.87 -4.99 8.87
C GLU A 142 10.89 -3.85 7.83
N GLN A 143 10.74 -4.20 6.54
CA GLN A 143 10.85 -3.26 5.41
C GLN A 143 9.49 -2.74 4.90
N SER A 144 8.40 -3.06 5.60
CA SER A 144 7.03 -2.72 5.20
C SER A 144 6.58 -3.36 3.88
N ASP A 145 7.19 -4.46 3.43
CA ASP A 145 6.92 -5.07 2.13
C ASP A 145 5.83 -6.15 2.17
N MET A 146 5.70 -6.87 3.29
CA MET A 146 4.89 -8.09 3.40
C MET A 146 3.42 -7.90 3.05
N PHE A 147 2.85 -6.75 3.43
CA PHE A 147 1.45 -6.41 3.16
C PHE A 147 1.27 -5.49 1.95
N ARG A 148 2.36 -5.17 1.24
CA ARG A 148 2.33 -4.39 0.00
C ARG A 148 2.53 -5.25 -1.24
N TYR A 149 3.32 -6.32 -1.13
CA TYR A 149 3.70 -7.16 -2.26
C TYR A 149 3.53 -8.64 -1.91
N PRO A 150 3.15 -9.49 -2.88
CA PRO A 150 2.97 -10.92 -2.63
C PRO A 150 4.29 -11.67 -2.32
N PHE A 151 5.43 -11.05 -2.62
CA PHE A 151 6.75 -11.64 -2.40
C PHE A 151 7.84 -10.58 -2.18
N SER A 152 8.95 -11.02 -1.60
CA SER A 152 10.15 -10.20 -1.40
C SER A 152 10.86 -9.85 -2.71
N PHE A 153 11.89 -9.00 -2.65
CA PHE A 153 12.76 -8.72 -3.81
C PHE A 153 13.48 -9.94 -4.39
N LYS A 154 13.55 -11.05 -3.65
CA LYS A 154 14.08 -12.34 -4.13
C LYS A 154 12.99 -13.22 -4.77
N MET A 155 11.79 -12.66 -4.95
CA MET A 155 10.49 -13.28 -5.25
C MET A 155 10.17 -14.53 -4.44
N THR A 156 10.63 -14.54 -3.19
CA THR A 156 10.15 -15.49 -2.20
C THR A 156 8.86 -14.95 -1.59
N ALA A 157 7.76 -15.71 -1.72
CA ALA A 157 6.49 -15.40 -1.08
C ALA A 157 6.66 -15.20 0.43
N PHE A 158 6.00 -14.18 0.98
CA PHE A 158 6.00 -13.94 2.42
C PHE A 158 5.15 -14.97 3.16
N PHE A 159 3.96 -15.28 2.63
CA PHE A 159 3.07 -16.30 3.17
C PHE A 159 3.25 -17.61 2.39
N GLN A 160 3.81 -18.63 3.03
CA GLN A 160 4.05 -19.95 2.42
C GLN A 160 2.98 -20.99 2.79
N GLN A 161 2.22 -20.71 3.83
CA GLN A 161 1.18 -21.58 4.38
C GLN A 161 -0.09 -20.76 4.54
N GLN A 162 -1.22 -21.47 4.60
CA GLN A 162 -2.48 -20.82 4.93
C GLN A 162 -2.36 -20.17 6.31
N THR A 163 -2.70 -18.88 6.38
CA THR A 163 -2.53 -18.07 7.59
C THR A 163 -3.86 -17.43 7.96
N HIS A 164 -4.30 -17.64 9.19
CA HIS A 164 -5.50 -17.03 9.77
C HIS A 164 -5.10 -15.84 10.61
N ILE A 165 -5.75 -14.69 10.40
CA ILE A 165 -5.46 -13.45 11.11
C ILE A 165 -6.77 -12.86 11.63
N ASN A 166 -6.85 -12.69 12.96
CA ASN A 166 -7.96 -12.03 13.62
C ASN A 166 -7.87 -10.52 13.41
N LEU A 167 -8.74 -9.98 12.55
CA LEU A 167 -8.78 -8.57 12.18
C LEU A 167 -9.14 -7.65 13.37
N LYS A 168 -9.93 -8.14 14.32
CA LYS A 168 -10.30 -7.38 15.52
C LYS A 168 -9.13 -7.27 16.48
N VAL A 169 -8.37 -8.35 16.69
CA VAL A 169 -7.16 -8.33 17.53
C VAL A 169 -6.10 -7.45 16.88
N LEU A 170 -5.86 -7.63 15.57
CA LEU A 170 -4.96 -6.79 14.78
C LEU A 170 -5.30 -5.30 14.94
N GLY A 171 -6.55 -4.93 14.64
CA GLY A 171 -7.01 -3.55 14.76
C GLY A 171 -6.89 -3.03 16.20
N THR A 172 -7.25 -3.84 17.20
CA THR A 172 -7.14 -3.43 18.61
C THR A 172 -5.69 -3.18 19.02
N ASN A 173 -4.78 -4.10 18.72
CA ASN A 173 -3.36 -3.97 19.08
C ASN A 173 -2.69 -2.79 18.37
N MET A 174 -2.96 -2.60 17.07
CA MET A 174 -2.46 -1.44 16.33
C MET A 174 -2.94 -0.12 16.93
N ASN A 175 -4.22 -0.03 17.31
CA ASN A 175 -4.75 1.16 17.98
C ASN A 175 -4.19 1.35 19.39
N THR A 176 -4.00 0.28 20.16
CA THR A 176 -3.36 0.34 21.49
C THR A 176 -1.94 0.89 21.37
N ALA A 177 -1.15 0.38 20.43
CA ALA A 177 0.20 0.89 20.16
C ALA A 177 0.18 2.37 19.74
N TYR A 178 -0.71 2.74 18.81
CA TYR A 178 -0.85 4.13 18.37
C TYR A 178 -1.21 5.07 19.53
N LYS A 179 -2.15 4.68 20.40
CA LYS A 179 -2.53 5.46 21.59
C LYS A 179 -1.35 5.64 22.55
N MET A 180 -0.58 4.59 22.81
CA MET A 180 0.61 4.67 23.66
C MET A 180 1.66 5.63 23.08
N LEU A 181 1.89 5.57 21.76
CA LEU A 181 2.78 6.51 21.06
C LEU A 181 2.24 7.96 21.09
N ASN A 182 0.92 8.14 21.03
CA ASN A 182 0.28 9.45 21.15
C ASN A 182 0.40 10.04 22.58
N ILE A 183 0.42 9.19 23.60
CA ILE A 183 0.75 9.59 24.98
C ILE A 183 2.22 10.04 25.04
N ILE A 184 3.15 9.28 24.45
CA ILE A 184 4.58 9.65 24.37
C ILE A 184 4.80 10.94 23.58
N SER A 185 3.97 11.25 22.58
CA SER A 185 4.09 12.51 21.82
C SER A 185 3.65 13.74 22.62
N HIS A 186 2.93 13.55 23.74
CA HIS A 186 2.24 14.58 24.54
C HIS A 186 1.13 15.33 23.79
N ARG A 187 0.54 14.71 22.75
CA ARG A 187 -0.61 15.28 22.01
C ARG A 187 -1.96 14.76 22.52
N SER A 188 -1.96 13.86 23.51
CA SER A 188 -3.15 13.49 24.28
C SER A 188 -3.22 14.30 25.58
N GLU A 189 -4.22 15.16 25.74
CA GLU A 189 -4.46 15.92 26.97
C GLU A 189 -5.11 15.08 28.07
N GLU A 190 -5.74 13.96 27.70
CA GLU A 190 -6.36 13.01 28.63
C GLU A 190 -5.60 11.68 28.59
N VAL A 191 -4.99 11.30 29.71
CA VAL A 191 -4.68 9.90 29.98
C VAL A 191 -5.93 9.33 30.60
N ASP A 192 -6.85 8.85 29.76
CA ASP A 192 -7.98 8.10 30.28
C ASP A 192 -7.43 6.91 31.08
N CYS A 193 -7.81 6.79 32.35
CA CYS A 193 -7.32 5.80 33.32
C CYS A 193 -7.78 4.36 32.98
N THR A 194 -8.14 4.08 31.74
CA THR A 194 -8.57 2.78 31.26
C THR A 194 -7.37 1.87 30.97
N ASP A 195 -7.51 0.57 31.23
CA ASP A 195 -6.51 -0.41 30.84
C ASP A 195 -6.42 -0.45 29.29
N LEU A 196 -5.31 0.06 28.76
CA LEU A 196 -5.05 0.17 27.33
C LEU A 196 -4.83 -1.20 26.66
N ILE A 197 -4.28 -2.15 27.41
CA ILE A 197 -3.90 -3.48 26.93
C ILE A 197 -5.10 -4.41 27.01
N LYS A 198 -5.56 -4.89 25.86
CA LYS A 198 -6.66 -5.86 25.77
C LYS A 198 -6.22 -7.25 25.35
N PHE A 199 -5.12 -7.35 24.60
CA PHE A 199 -4.58 -8.60 24.08
C PHE A 199 -3.04 -8.59 24.24
N GLU A 200 -2.44 -9.77 24.12
CA GLU A 200 -0.98 -9.94 24.08
C GLU A 200 -0.36 -9.15 22.91
N PRO A 201 0.91 -8.69 23.05
CA PRO A 201 1.60 -7.86 22.06
C PRO A 201 2.07 -8.66 20.84
N SER A 202 1.14 -9.36 20.18
CA SER A 202 1.39 -10.12 18.95
C SER A 202 0.71 -9.44 17.76
N PHE A 203 1.45 -9.33 16.66
CA PHE A 203 1.03 -8.72 15.41
C PHE A 203 -0.02 -9.57 14.69
N LEU A 204 0.29 -10.84 14.46
CA LEU A 204 -0.58 -11.77 13.74
C LEU A 204 -1.10 -12.85 14.70
N VAL A 205 -2.37 -12.71 15.10
CA VAL A 205 -3.04 -13.65 16.02
C VAL A 205 -4.11 -14.44 15.27
N SER A 206 -4.09 -15.77 15.39
CA SER A 206 -5.02 -16.67 14.70
C SER A 206 -6.24 -17.09 15.53
N THR A 207 -6.24 -16.81 16.83
CA THR A 207 -7.32 -17.21 17.74
C THR A 207 -8.51 -16.25 17.68
N GLY A 208 -9.70 -16.68 18.14
CA GLY A 208 -10.91 -15.86 18.23
C GLY A 208 -12.08 -16.34 17.35
N SER A 209 -13.07 -15.48 17.15
CA SER A 209 -14.28 -15.83 16.39
C SER A 209 -14.00 -15.97 14.90
N TYR A 210 -14.59 -16.97 14.25
CA TYR A 210 -14.49 -17.18 12.80
C TYR A 210 -14.90 -15.94 11.99
N HIS A 211 -15.92 -15.21 12.45
CA HIS A 211 -16.42 -14.01 11.75
C HIS A 211 -15.45 -12.83 11.79
N GLU A 212 -14.46 -12.85 12.69
CA GLU A 212 -13.44 -11.82 12.86
C GLU A 212 -12.14 -12.16 12.11
N GLN A 213 -12.08 -13.31 11.43
CA GLN A 213 -10.89 -13.78 10.74
C GLN A 213 -10.82 -13.27 9.30
N SER A 214 -9.58 -13.02 8.87
CA SER A 214 -9.13 -13.02 7.48
C SER A 214 -8.30 -14.28 7.23
N VAL A 215 -8.38 -14.84 6.03
CA VAL A 215 -7.65 -16.04 5.62
C VAL A 215 -6.78 -15.72 4.41
N ILE A 216 -5.47 -15.86 4.58
CA ILE A 216 -4.54 -15.91 3.46
C ILE A 216 -4.44 -17.36 3.02
N TRP A 217 -5.04 -17.69 1.88
CA TRP A 217 -5.11 -19.05 1.37
C TRP A 217 -3.75 -19.53 0.85
N LYS A 218 -3.47 -20.84 0.93
CA LYS A 218 -2.22 -21.42 0.41
C LYS A 218 -1.98 -21.12 -1.07
N ASN A 219 -3.06 -21.00 -1.84
CA ASN A 219 -3.02 -20.67 -3.28
C ASN A 219 -2.80 -19.18 -3.56
N PHE A 220 -2.68 -18.33 -2.53
CA PHE A 220 -2.29 -16.91 -2.71
C PHE A 220 -0.78 -16.74 -2.84
N LYS A 221 -0.01 -17.84 -2.77
CA LYS A 221 1.45 -17.79 -2.93
C LYS A 221 1.80 -17.14 -4.26
N ASN A 222 2.54 -16.03 -4.20
CA ASN A 222 2.94 -15.21 -5.35
C ASN A 222 1.78 -14.59 -6.16
N ASN A 223 0.55 -14.61 -5.65
CA ASN A 223 -0.61 -14.12 -6.37
C ASN A 223 -0.80 -12.61 -6.15
N PHE A 224 -0.74 -11.83 -7.22
CA PHE A 224 -0.96 -10.37 -7.17
C PHE A 224 -2.43 -9.99 -6.94
N TYR A 225 -3.38 -10.81 -7.42
CA TYR A 225 -4.80 -10.44 -7.47
C TYR A 225 -5.40 -10.06 -6.10
N PRO A 226 -5.22 -10.84 -5.01
CA PRO A 226 -5.72 -10.46 -3.69
C PRO A 226 -5.18 -9.11 -3.19
N TYR A 227 -3.91 -8.80 -3.49
CA TYR A 227 -3.31 -7.53 -3.11
C TYR A 227 -3.90 -6.39 -3.95
N ILE A 228 -3.94 -6.54 -5.28
CA ILE A 228 -4.49 -5.54 -6.20
C ILE A 228 -5.93 -5.20 -5.81
N GLN A 229 -6.80 -6.21 -5.68
CA GLN A 229 -8.20 -6.01 -5.30
C GLN A 229 -8.32 -5.33 -3.93
N GLY A 230 -7.58 -5.81 -2.93
CA GLY A 230 -7.61 -5.22 -1.59
C GLY A 230 -7.23 -3.73 -1.58
N TYR A 231 -6.22 -3.35 -2.37
CA TYR A 231 -5.81 -1.95 -2.50
C TYR A 231 -6.80 -1.10 -3.33
N MET A 232 -7.25 -1.59 -4.49
CA MET A 232 -8.16 -0.84 -5.36
C MET A 232 -9.53 -0.62 -4.70
N GLU A 233 -10.14 -1.68 -4.15
CA GLU A 233 -11.45 -1.59 -3.49
C GLU A 233 -11.40 -0.75 -2.21
N SER A 234 -10.30 -0.80 -1.46
CA SER A 234 -10.11 0.08 -0.30
C SER A 234 -9.99 1.55 -0.71
N GLY A 235 -9.33 1.84 -1.84
CA GLY A 235 -9.32 3.17 -2.45
C GLY A 235 -10.73 3.66 -2.79
N ASP A 236 -11.53 2.81 -3.44
CA ASP A 236 -12.92 3.11 -3.80
C ASP A 236 -13.80 3.37 -2.58
N PHE A 237 -13.64 2.55 -1.54
CA PHE A 237 -14.39 2.73 -0.31
C PHE A 237 -14.02 4.05 0.39
N LEU A 238 -12.73 4.35 0.51
CA LEU A 238 -12.29 5.63 1.08
C LEU A 238 -12.77 6.83 0.24
N HIS A 239 -12.78 6.72 -1.09
CA HIS A 239 -13.36 7.74 -1.98
C HIS A 239 -14.83 8.00 -1.64
N GLU A 240 -15.66 6.96 -1.50
CA GLU A 240 -17.07 7.14 -1.17
C GLU A 240 -17.26 7.78 0.22
N ILE A 241 -16.42 7.43 1.20
CA ILE A 241 -16.45 8.07 2.52
C ILE A 241 -16.08 9.56 2.42
N ILE A 242 -15.05 9.94 1.65
CA ILE A 242 -14.66 11.35 1.45
C ILE A 242 -15.80 12.11 0.77
N LYS A 243 -16.43 11.52 -0.24
CA LYS A 243 -17.52 12.12 -0.99
C LYS A 243 -18.76 12.38 -0.12
N VAL A 244 -19.13 11.45 0.75
CA VAL A 244 -20.30 11.57 1.64
C VAL A 244 -20.01 12.45 2.85
N ASN A 245 -18.89 12.22 3.53
CA ASN A 245 -18.60 12.85 4.83
C ASN A 245 -17.71 14.09 4.74
N ARG A 246 -17.19 14.44 3.56
CA ARG A 246 -16.23 15.53 3.33
C ARG A 246 -14.99 15.42 4.25
N ASN A 247 -14.52 14.19 4.46
CA ASN A 247 -13.38 13.92 5.33
C ASN A 247 -12.06 13.95 4.54
N ASP A 248 -11.49 15.13 4.37
CA ASP A 248 -10.28 15.37 3.58
C ASP A 248 -9.04 14.61 4.10
N SER A 249 -9.03 14.22 5.38
CA SER A 249 -7.92 13.48 6.00
C SER A 249 -7.65 12.13 5.32
N LEU A 250 -8.68 11.53 4.71
CA LEU A 250 -8.58 10.24 4.05
C LEU A 250 -7.99 10.32 2.63
N PHE A 251 -7.82 11.52 2.07
CA PHE A 251 -7.41 11.69 0.68
C PHE A 251 -6.02 11.11 0.38
N LEU A 252 -5.03 11.34 1.25
CA LEU A 252 -3.67 10.82 1.07
C LEU A 252 -3.62 9.29 1.22
N PRO A 253 -4.22 8.68 2.28
CA PRO A 253 -4.41 7.23 2.35
C PRO A 253 -5.08 6.65 1.09
N MET A 254 -6.19 7.25 0.64
CA MET A 254 -6.91 6.84 -0.57
C MET A 254 -6.00 6.87 -1.82
N CYS A 255 -5.28 7.96 -2.04
CA CYS A 255 -4.35 8.07 -3.17
C CYS A 255 -3.27 7.00 -3.12
N TYR A 256 -2.73 6.71 -1.93
CA TYR A 256 -1.74 5.65 -1.78
C TYR A 256 -2.33 4.26 -2.06
N MET A 257 -3.56 3.98 -1.61
CA MET A 257 -4.25 2.71 -1.90
C MET A 257 -4.29 2.45 -3.41
N TYR A 258 -4.83 3.40 -4.17
CA TYR A 258 -4.89 3.28 -5.63
C TYR A 258 -3.50 3.20 -6.28
N ARG A 259 -2.58 4.06 -5.85
CA ARG A 259 -1.22 4.11 -6.42
C ARG A 259 -0.47 2.79 -6.21
N ASN A 260 -0.65 2.12 -5.07
CA ASN A 260 -0.07 0.80 -4.83
C ASN A 260 -0.77 -0.28 -5.67
N GLY A 261 -2.10 -0.25 -5.76
CA GLY A 261 -2.87 -1.17 -6.62
C GLY A 261 -2.45 -1.11 -8.08
N VAL A 262 -2.28 0.09 -8.64
CA VAL A 262 -1.78 0.30 -10.02
C VAL A 262 -0.34 -0.20 -10.18
N GLU A 263 0.55 0.07 -9.22
CA GLU A 263 1.93 -0.48 -9.28
C GLU A 263 1.92 -2.01 -9.31
N LEU A 264 1.08 -2.64 -8.50
CA LEU A 264 0.93 -4.09 -8.46
C LEU A 264 0.37 -4.64 -9.77
N ALA A 265 -0.63 -3.99 -10.37
CA ALA A 265 -1.17 -4.40 -11.68
C ALA A 265 -0.12 -4.34 -12.79
N LEU A 266 0.72 -3.29 -12.82
CA LEU A 266 1.85 -3.21 -13.75
C LEU A 266 2.88 -4.32 -13.51
N LYS A 267 3.16 -4.64 -12.24
CA LYS A 267 4.09 -5.72 -11.87
C LYS A 267 3.52 -7.10 -12.21
N ARG A 268 2.21 -7.31 -12.06
CA ARG A 268 1.50 -8.53 -12.47
C ARG A 268 1.73 -8.81 -13.94
N ILE A 269 1.40 -7.86 -14.82
CA ILE A 269 1.61 -7.99 -16.27
C ILE A 269 3.08 -8.27 -16.62
N LEU A 270 4.02 -7.59 -15.96
CA LEU A 270 5.46 -7.82 -16.18
C LEU A 270 5.88 -9.25 -15.81
N VAL A 271 5.41 -9.76 -14.68
CA VAL A 271 5.85 -11.04 -14.10
C VAL A 271 5.10 -12.23 -14.69
N GLU A 272 3.78 -12.11 -14.88
CA GLU A 272 2.89 -13.21 -15.26
C GLU A 272 2.64 -13.25 -16.77
N ASP A 273 2.61 -12.10 -17.45
CA ASP A 273 2.09 -12.05 -18.83
C ASP A 273 3.13 -11.81 -19.93
N CYS A 274 4.24 -11.14 -19.61
CA CYS A 274 5.27 -10.78 -20.60
C CYS A 274 6.19 -11.94 -21.03
N GLN A 275 5.92 -13.17 -20.58
CA GLN A 275 6.67 -14.39 -20.91
C GLN A 275 8.19 -14.30 -20.63
N PHE A 276 8.60 -13.44 -19.70
CA PHE A 276 9.98 -13.41 -19.25
C PHE A 276 10.26 -14.63 -18.36
N ASP A 277 11.48 -15.18 -18.47
CA ASP A 277 11.94 -16.10 -17.44
C ASP A 277 11.97 -15.39 -16.06
N TYR A 278 11.78 -16.16 -15.01
CA TYR A 278 11.68 -15.67 -13.63
C TYR A 278 12.82 -14.73 -13.23
N LYS A 279 14.08 -15.04 -13.64
CA LYS A 279 15.25 -14.23 -13.27
C LYS A 279 15.22 -12.88 -14.00
N THR A 280 14.83 -12.89 -15.26
CA THR A 280 14.67 -11.66 -16.06
C THR A 280 13.55 -10.78 -15.52
N ALA A 281 12.38 -11.35 -15.21
CA ALA A 281 11.26 -10.64 -14.59
C ALA A 281 11.67 -10.00 -13.25
N ALA A 282 12.30 -10.79 -12.37
CA ALA A 282 12.80 -10.33 -11.07
C ALA A 282 13.76 -9.14 -11.23
N ASN A 283 14.72 -9.22 -12.15
CA ASN A 283 15.70 -8.17 -12.38
C ASN A 283 15.06 -6.90 -12.95
N LYS A 284 14.16 -7.02 -13.94
CA LYS A 284 13.45 -5.89 -14.53
C LYS A 284 12.61 -5.18 -13.45
N MET A 285 11.79 -5.91 -12.71
CA MET A 285 10.99 -5.37 -11.61
C MET A 285 11.86 -4.68 -10.55
N LYS A 286 12.95 -5.33 -10.11
CA LYS A 286 13.90 -4.76 -9.13
C LYS A 286 14.53 -3.47 -9.62
N ASN A 287 14.95 -3.41 -10.89
CA ASN A 287 15.61 -2.24 -11.46
C ASN A 287 14.65 -1.05 -11.60
N LYS A 288 13.36 -1.31 -11.84
CA LYS A 288 12.34 -0.25 -11.91
C LYS A 288 11.81 0.16 -10.53
N LYS A 289 11.92 -0.71 -9.52
CA LYS A 289 11.41 -0.51 -8.14
C LYS A 289 9.95 -0.08 -8.10
N HIS A 290 9.72 1.23 -8.02
CA HIS A 290 8.42 1.90 -7.89
C HIS A 290 8.11 2.84 -9.06
N SER A 291 8.99 2.89 -10.07
CA SER A 291 8.80 3.76 -11.23
C SER A 291 7.66 3.23 -12.10
N ILE A 292 6.49 3.86 -12.00
CA ILE A 292 5.30 3.57 -12.81
C ILE A 292 5.62 3.63 -14.31
N GLU A 293 6.26 4.71 -14.78
CA GLU A 293 6.69 4.85 -16.18
C GLU A 293 7.77 3.82 -16.54
N GLY A 294 8.68 3.53 -15.62
CA GLY A 294 9.72 2.53 -15.81
C GLY A 294 9.18 1.11 -16.00
N LEU A 295 8.14 0.74 -15.26
CA LEU A 295 7.41 -0.53 -15.40
C LEU A 295 6.61 -0.55 -16.71
N TRP A 296 5.87 0.52 -17.01
CA TRP A 296 5.13 0.66 -18.26
C TRP A 296 6.01 0.47 -19.50
N ASN A 297 7.19 1.11 -19.53
CA ASN A 297 8.13 0.99 -20.64
C ASN A 297 8.71 -0.42 -20.82
N VAL A 298 8.57 -1.31 -19.83
CA VAL A 298 8.93 -2.72 -19.99
C VAL A 298 7.81 -3.53 -20.63
N ILE A 299 6.55 -3.22 -20.32
CA ILE A 299 5.40 -4.02 -20.74
C ILE A 299 4.72 -3.51 -22.02
N LYS A 300 4.84 -2.21 -22.34
CA LYS A 300 4.11 -1.55 -23.43
C LYS A 300 4.30 -2.25 -24.78
N ASP A 301 5.53 -2.58 -25.15
CA ASP A 301 5.80 -3.20 -26.45
C ASP A 301 5.23 -4.61 -26.55
N HIS A 302 5.16 -5.36 -25.42
CA HIS A 302 4.50 -6.65 -25.37
C HIS A 302 2.99 -6.52 -25.56
N ILE A 303 2.38 -5.49 -24.97
CA ILE A 303 0.94 -5.20 -25.14
C ILE A 303 0.64 -4.90 -26.61
N ILE A 304 1.42 -4.00 -27.23
CA ILE A 304 1.23 -3.59 -28.64
C ILE A 304 1.37 -4.78 -29.58
N LEU A 305 2.42 -5.60 -29.40
CA LEU A 305 2.69 -6.74 -30.26
C LEU A 305 1.56 -7.78 -30.23
N ARG A 306 0.87 -7.89 -29.10
CA ARG A 306 -0.14 -8.93 -28.83
C ARG A 306 -1.58 -8.41 -28.90
N SER A 307 -1.75 -7.12 -29.21
CA SER A 307 -3.06 -6.50 -29.35
C SER A 307 -3.50 -6.52 -30.82
N ASP A 308 -4.70 -7.01 -31.11
CA ASP A 308 -5.34 -6.92 -32.44
C ASP A 308 -6.01 -5.56 -32.66
N VAL A 309 -5.49 -4.52 -32.02
CA VAL A 309 -6.11 -3.20 -31.98
C VAL A 309 -5.74 -2.43 -33.25
N PRO A 310 -6.69 -1.80 -33.96
CA PRO A 310 -6.42 -1.02 -35.16
C PRO A 310 -5.39 0.11 -34.93
N ASP A 311 -4.59 0.40 -35.97
CA ASP A 311 -3.52 1.43 -35.94
C ASP A 311 -4.01 2.84 -35.55
N ASP A 312 -5.30 3.14 -35.74
CA ASP A 312 -5.90 4.44 -35.41
C ASP A 312 -6.39 4.54 -33.95
N ASN A 313 -6.25 3.48 -33.15
CA ASN A 313 -6.68 3.47 -31.76
C ASN A 313 -5.72 4.27 -30.85
N SER A 314 -6.26 5.28 -30.15
CA SER A 314 -5.46 6.14 -29.27
C SER A 314 -5.25 5.60 -27.86
N THR A 315 -5.81 4.44 -27.49
CA THR A 315 -5.84 3.95 -26.10
C THR A 315 -4.45 3.87 -25.48
N ILE A 316 -3.45 3.33 -26.18
CA ILE A 316 -2.08 3.24 -25.65
C ILE A 316 -1.49 4.65 -25.39
N ILE A 317 -1.79 5.61 -26.26
CA ILE A 317 -1.35 7.01 -26.11
C ILE A 317 -2.05 7.65 -24.90
N ASP A 318 -3.35 7.41 -24.75
CA ASP A 318 -4.16 7.90 -23.65
C ASP A 318 -3.72 7.29 -22.31
N VAL A 319 -3.43 5.99 -22.25
CA VAL A 319 -2.88 5.32 -21.07
C VAL A 319 -1.48 5.84 -20.72
N GLU A 320 -0.61 6.02 -21.70
CA GLU A 320 0.74 6.54 -21.48
C GLU A 320 0.69 7.96 -20.87
N LEU A 321 -0.32 8.76 -21.22
CA LEU A 321 -0.58 10.04 -20.58
C LEU A 321 -0.93 9.90 -19.09
N TYR A 322 -1.73 8.91 -18.70
CA TYR A 322 -2.04 8.64 -17.29
C TYR A 322 -0.80 8.15 -16.53
N ILE A 323 -0.05 7.22 -17.12
CA ILE A 323 1.21 6.68 -16.58
C ILE A 323 2.21 7.80 -16.29
N LYS A 324 2.45 8.69 -17.25
CA LYS A 324 3.37 9.82 -17.08
C LYS A 324 2.89 10.81 -16.02
N GLN A 325 1.60 11.07 -15.94
CA GLN A 325 1.05 11.94 -14.91
C GLN A 325 1.20 11.35 -13.52
N LEU A 326 0.83 10.08 -13.33
CA LEU A 326 0.97 9.39 -12.06
C LEU A 326 2.44 9.27 -11.66
N HIS A 327 3.32 8.94 -12.61
CA HIS A 327 4.75 8.88 -12.35
C HIS A 327 5.29 10.22 -11.86
N ASN A 328 4.98 11.33 -12.54
CA ASN A 328 5.41 12.66 -12.12
C ASN A 328 4.74 13.14 -10.82
N LEU A 329 3.55 12.62 -10.50
CA LEU A 329 2.87 12.91 -9.25
C LEU A 329 3.57 12.22 -8.08
N ASP A 330 3.97 10.96 -8.22
CA ASP A 330 4.60 10.16 -7.17
C ASP A 330 5.60 9.11 -7.72
N ILE A 331 6.81 9.57 -8.06
CA ILE A 331 7.87 8.78 -8.71
C ILE A 331 8.33 7.62 -7.83
N THR A 332 8.53 7.89 -6.54
CA THR A 332 9.23 7.04 -5.58
C THR A 332 8.28 6.30 -4.62
N SER A 333 6.97 6.38 -4.86
CA SER A 333 5.96 5.87 -3.94
C SER A 333 6.03 6.56 -2.58
N ASP A 334 6.48 7.81 -2.45
CA ASP A 334 6.67 8.47 -1.15
C ASP A 334 5.66 9.58 -0.91
N LYS A 335 5.22 10.26 -1.96
CA LYS A 335 4.51 11.54 -1.86
C LYS A 335 3.16 11.44 -1.15
N PHE A 336 2.46 10.33 -1.33
CA PHE A 336 1.18 10.08 -0.66
C PHE A 336 1.33 9.52 0.76
N ARG A 337 2.54 9.08 1.13
CA ARG A 337 2.82 8.39 2.40
C ARG A 337 3.52 9.24 3.43
N TYR A 338 4.39 10.14 2.97
CA TYR A 338 5.24 10.96 3.82
C TYR A 338 5.04 12.43 3.48
N PRO A 339 5.18 13.34 4.46
CA PRO A 339 5.13 14.77 4.20
C PRO A 339 6.41 15.29 3.53
N ILE A 340 7.52 14.58 3.71
CA ILE A 340 8.86 14.97 3.23
C ILE A 340 9.56 13.80 2.52
N ASN A 341 10.48 14.14 1.63
CA ASN A 341 11.40 13.16 1.05
C ASN A 341 12.58 12.85 2.00
N LYS A 342 13.47 11.94 1.59
CA LYS A 342 14.67 11.55 2.36
C LYS A 342 15.68 12.68 2.65
N PHE A 343 15.53 13.83 2.01
CA PHE A 343 16.34 15.05 2.19
C PHE A 343 15.56 16.14 2.94
N LEU A 344 14.50 15.75 3.66
CA LEU A 344 13.64 16.62 4.47
C LEU A 344 12.92 17.73 3.68
N LYS A 345 12.83 17.61 2.36
CA LYS A 345 12.07 18.55 1.53
C LYS A 345 10.61 18.12 1.48
N PHE A 346 9.72 19.07 1.80
CA PHE A 346 8.27 18.84 1.72
C PHE A 346 7.80 18.49 0.31
N HIS A 347 6.87 17.54 0.26
CA HIS A 347 6.26 17.04 -0.97
C HIS A 347 5.19 17.99 -1.52
N PHE A 348 4.44 18.65 -0.64
CA PHE A 348 3.41 19.65 -0.96
C PHE A 348 3.78 21.02 -0.33
N ASP A 349 4.97 21.52 -0.66
CA ASP A 349 5.47 22.85 -0.23
C ASP A 349 4.59 24.01 -0.72
N LYS A 350 3.93 23.81 -1.85
CA LYS A 350 2.92 24.70 -2.42
C LYS A 350 1.55 24.08 -2.29
N LYS A 351 0.56 24.95 -2.08
CA LYS A 351 -0.85 24.60 -2.06
C LYS A 351 -1.27 23.99 -3.40
N VAL A 352 -1.77 22.76 -3.34
CA VAL A 352 -2.33 22.04 -4.49
C VAL A 352 -3.78 21.70 -4.18
N ARG A 353 -4.64 21.79 -5.19
CA ARG A 353 -6.05 21.40 -5.09
C ARG A 353 -6.30 20.20 -5.98
N PHE A 354 -7.02 19.22 -5.44
CA PHE A 354 -7.45 18.02 -6.15
C PHE A 354 -8.97 17.89 -6.11
N ASP A 355 -9.52 17.39 -7.20
CA ASP A 355 -10.88 16.89 -7.26
C ASP A 355 -10.84 15.40 -6.95
N VAL A 356 -11.40 15.01 -5.80
CA VAL A 356 -11.26 13.65 -5.27
C VAL A 356 -11.93 12.64 -6.20
N THR A 357 -13.09 12.99 -6.76
CA THR A 357 -13.82 12.13 -7.68
C THR A 357 -13.08 11.97 -9.00
N ASN A 358 -12.48 13.04 -9.54
CA ASN A 358 -11.68 12.91 -10.75
C ASN A 358 -10.38 12.11 -10.50
N VAL A 359 -9.74 12.24 -9.33
CA VAL A 359 -8.57 11.43 -8.97
C VAL A 359 -8.92 9.94 -8.89
N SER A 360 -9.98 9.60 -8.17
CA SER A 360 -10.49 8.22 -8.09
C SER A 360 -10.84 7.66 -9.47
N LEU A 361 -11.55 8.45 -10.28
CA LEU A 361 -11.90 8.08 -11.65
C LEU A 361 -10.64 7.80 -12.50
N CYS A 362 -9.63 8.66 -12.43
CA CYS A 362 -8.40 8.46 -13.21
C CYS A 362 -7.66 7.17 -12.83
N PHE A 363 -7.62 6.83 -11.53
CA PHE A 363 -7.04 5.57 -11.07
C PHE A 363 -7.82 4.36 -11.55
N ASN A 364 -9.15 4.40 -11.46
CA ASN A 364 -10.02 3.31 -11.90
C ASN A 364 -10.01 3.11 -13.42
N GLU A 365 -9.95 4.18 -14.20
CA GLU A 365 -9.78 4.12 -15.65
C GLU A 365 -8.46 3.46 -16.04
N LEU A 366 -7.36 3.83 -15.37
CA LEU A 366 -6.05 3.21 -15.61
C LEU A 366 -6.06 1.74 -15.19
N PHE A 367 -6.62 1.42 -14.03
CA PHE A 367 -6.69 0.04 -13.55
C PHE A 367 -7.56 -0.84 -14.46
N ALA A 368 -8.74 -0.37 -14.89
CA ALA A 368 -9.62 -1.12 -15.80
C ALA A 368 -8.91 -1.49 -17.11
N PHE A 369 -8.07 -0.60 -17.65
CA PHE A 369 -7.23 -0.92 -18.80
C PHE A 369 -6.20 -2.01 -18.49
N LEU A 370 -5.45 -1.87 -17.38
CA LEU A 370 -4.43 -2.84 -16.99
C LEU A 370 -5.02 -4.23 -16.71
N ASP A 371 -6.21 -4.29 -16.11
CA ASP A 371 -6.90 -5.55 -15.81
C ASP A 371 -7.45 -6.22 -17.08
N ALA A 372 -7.90 -5.42 -18.05
CA ALA A 372 -8.28 -5.93 -19.38
C ALA A 372 -7.06 -6.46 -20.16
N VAL A 373 -5.91 -5.77 -20.07
CA VAL A 373 -4.65 -6.22 -20.69
C VAL A 373 -4.18 -7.54 -20.08
N ASP A 374 -4.20 -7.64 -18.75
CA ASP A 374 -3.87 -8.87 -18.03
C ASP A 374 -4.74 -10.04 -18.48
N SER A 375 -6.06 -9.85 -18.50
CA SER A 375 -7.02 -10.86 -18.98
C SER A 375 -6.73 -11.31 -20.41
N MET A 376 -6.43 -10.36 -21.31
CA MET A 376 -6.09 -10.64 -22.71
C MET A 376 -4.79 -11.45 -22.83
N LEU A 377 -3.72 -11.01 -22.17
CA LEU A 377 -2.41 -11.64 -22.30
C LEU A 377 -2.38 -13.01 -21.63
N SER A 378 -3.01 -13.14 -20.46
CA SER A 378 -3.15 -14.40 -19.74
C SER A 378 -3.88 -15.44 -20.60
N HIS A 379 -5.02 -15.09 -21.19
CA HIS A 379 -5.76 -16.00 -22.07
C HIS A 379 -4.95 -16.41 -23.31
N GLN A 380 -4.22 -15.47 -23.92
CA GLN A 380 -3.35 -15.80 -25.04
C GLN A 380 -2.16 -16.69 -24.61
N ASN A 381 -1.65 -16.55 -23.39
CA ASN A 381 -0.60 -17.43 -22.86
C ASN A 381 -1.13 -18.85 -22.65
N GLU A 382 -2.34 -19.01 -22.12
CA GLU A 382 -3.01 -20.32 -21.97
C GLU A 382 -3.12 -21.03 -23.33
N ILE A 383 -3.59 -20.33 -24.36
CA ILE A 383 -3.68 -20.88 -25.73
C ILE A 383 -2.31 -21.35 -26.24
N LEU A 384 -1.26 -20.53 -26.07
CA LEU A 384 0.09 -20.89 -26.52
C LEU A 384 0.63 -22.11 -25.78
N GLU A 385 0.40 -22.21 -24.47
CA GLU A 385 0.81 -23.36 -23.66
C GLU A 385 0.08 -24.65 -24.06
N GLU A 386 -1.22 -24.56 -24.36
CA GLU A 386 -2.03 -25.68 -24.87
C GLU A 386 -1.51 -26.15 -26.23
N MET A 387 -1.30 -25.22 -27.18
CA MET A 387 -0.76 -25.54 -28.51
C MET A 387 0.62 -26.21 -28.43
N GLU A 388 1.51 -25.72 -27.56
CA GLU A 388 2.81 -26.35 -27.36
C GLU A 388 2.70 -27.74 -26.74
N TRP A 389 1.75 -27.95 -25.82
CA TRP A 389 1.53 -29.25 -25.19
C TRP A 389 1.01 -30.27 -26.19
N GLU A 390 0.04 -29.89 -27.02
CA GLU A 390 -0.47 -30.74 -28.11
C GLU A 390 0.64 -31.11 -29.10
N ALA A 391 1.43 -30.14 -29.57
CA ALA A 391 2.54 -30.38 -30.48
C ALA A 391 3.61 -31.32 -29.89
N ARG A 392 3.91 -31.20 -28.59
CA ARG A 392 4.83 -32.13 -27.89
C ARG A 392 4.26 -33.55 -27.84
N ARG A 393 2.96 -33.69 -27.56
CA ARG A 393 2.30 -35.02 -27.51
C ARG A 393 2.25 -35.70 -28.87
N GLU A 394 2.01 -34.95 -29.94
CA GLU A 394 2.05 -35.49 -31.30
C GLU A 394 3.45 -36.00 -31.64
N MET A 395 4.49 -35.23 -31.33
CA MET A 395 5.89 -35.67 -31.52
C MET A 395 6.21 -36.93 -30.70
N GLU A 396 5.82 -37.00 -29.42
CA GLU A 396 6.03 -38.17 -28.58
C GLU A 396 5.29 -39.41 -29.10
N SER A 397 4.06 -39.25 -29.57
CA SER A 397 3.27 -40.32 -30.18
C SER A 397 3.91 -40.86 -31.47
N ASP A 398 4.50 -39.98 -32.29
CA ASP A 398 5.19 -40.38 -33.51
C ASP A 398 6.50 -41.14 -33.21
N TYR A 399 7.19 -40.81 -32.12
CA TYR A 399 8.39 -41.53 -31.67
C TYR A 399 8.09 -42.92 -31.09
N GLU A 400 6.92 -43.14 -30.47
CA GLU A 400 6.52 -44.46 -29.96
C GLU A 400 6.06 -45.43 -31.07
N HIS A 401 5.85 -44.93 -32.30
CA HIS A 401 5.45 -45.72 -33.47
C HIS A 401 6.62 -46.19 -34.36
N TYR A 402 7.87 -45.87 -34.02
CA TYR A 402 9.10 -46.41 -34.62
C TYR A 402 9.84 -47.32 -33.64
#